data_AF-A0A257TN94-F1
#
_entry.id   AF-A0A257TN94-F1
#
_cell.length_a   1.000
_cell.length_b   1.000
_cell.length_c   1.000
_cell.angle_alpha   90.00
_cell.angle_beta   90.00
_cell.angle_gamma   90.00
#
_symmetry.space_group_name_H-M   'P 1'
#
loop_
_entity.id
_entity.type
_entity.pdbx_description
1 polymer ?
#
loop_
_entity_poly.entity_id
_entity_poly.type
_entity_poly.pdbx_seq_one_letter_code
_entity_poly.pdbx_strand_id
1 'polypeptide(L)'
;MWNDSAKMRVFLQGLIQQSPELFPRGIENGFHLTGQLPESQKIPGVRLRQLRLRDGRAFTLRPSFVMRYMTGTVEELENALLLLSFGVPCWVVTRIFGHNDMFWYRQVEGLGRNSIVGTTVRDPERLPE
;
A
#
# COMPACT_ATOMS: atom_id res chain seq x y z
N MET A 1 0.22 5.58 -16.83
CA MET A 1 -0.90 6.10 -15.99
C MET A 1 -0.41 6.99 -14.86
N TRP A 2 0.57 6.55 -14.06
CA TRP A 2 1.00 7.25 -12.83
C TRP A 2 1.39 8.73 -13.00
N ASN A 3 2.02 9.08 -14.12
CA ASN A 3 2.47 10.46 -14.42
C ASN A 3 1.38 11.36 -15.03
N ASP A 4 0.25 10.79 -15.44
CA ASP A 4 -0.85 11.50 -16.10
C ASP A 4 -1.97 11.79 -15.08
N SER A 5 -2.28 13.05 -14.83
CA SER A 5 -3.32 13.45 -13.86
C SER A 5 -4.73 13.12 -14.31
N ALA A 6 -5.03 13.23 -15.59
CA ALA A 6 -6.35 12.95 -16.13
C ALA A 6 -6.64 11.45 -16.05
N LYS A 7 -5.71 10.62 -16.54
CA LYS A 7 -5.85 9.15 -16.46
C LYS A 7 -5.94 8.65 -15.01
N MET A 8 -5.12 9.21 -14.11
CA MET A 8 -5.17 8.83 -12.70
C MET A 8 -6.47 9.24 -12.02
N ARG A 9 -7.03 10.40 -12.37
CA ARG A 9 -8.33 10.84 -11.85
C ARG A 9 -9.45 9.88 -12.26
N VAL A 10 -9.50 9.52 -13.54
CA VAL A 10 -10.51 8.56 -14.06
C VAL A 10 -10.39 7.21 -13.35
N PHE A 11 -9.16 6.70 -13.20
CA PHE A 11 -8.91 5.46 -12.48
C PHE A 11 -9.37 5.53 -11.01
N LEU A 12 -9.05 6.61 -10.28
CA LEU A 12 -9.47 6.78 -8.89
C LEU A 12 -10.99 6.93 -8.77
N GLN A 13 -11.66 7.61 -9.69
CA GLN A 13 -13.12 7.74 -9.66
C GLN A 13 -13.81 6.39 -9.72
N GLY A 14 -13.34 5.48 -10.58
CA GLY A 14 -13.84 4.11 -10.62
C GLY A 14 -13.66 3.37 -9.29
N LEU A 15 -12.48 3.49 -8.66
CA LEU A 15 -12.22 2.86 -7.37
C LEU A 15 -13.06 3.46 -6.23
N ILE A 16 -13.23 4.78 -6.20
CA ILE A 16 -14.05 5.47 -5.19
C ILE A 16 -15.51 5.04 -5.30
N GLN A 17 -16.03 4.86 -6.52
CA GLN A 17 -17.39 4.35 -6.73
C GLN A 17 -17.52 2.89 -6.30
N GLN A 18 -16.52 2.06 -6.60
CA GLN A 18 -16.57 0.63 -6.31
C GLN A 18 -16.39 0.32 -4.83
N SER A 19 -15.52 1.05 -4.13
CA SER A 19 -15.13 0.79 -2.73
C SER A 19 -14.91 2.10 -1.97
N PRO A 20 -15.95 2.93 -1.74
CA PRO A 20 -15.84 4.21 -1.06
C PRO A 20 -15.25 4.11 0.35
N GLU A 21 -15.47 2.99 1.04
CA GLU A 21 -14.98 2.68 2.39
C GLU A 21 -13.45 2.65 2.50
N LEU A 22 -12.75 2.44 1.39
CA LEU A 22 -11.28 2.41 1.36
C LEU A 22 -10.65 3.80 1.27
N PHE A 23 -11.46 4.84 1.08
CA PHE A 23 -10.99 6.20 0.91
C PHE A 23 -11.32 7.09 2.11
N PRO A 24 -10.56 8.17 2.32
CA PRO A 24 -10.87 9.13 3.36
C PRO A 24 -12.27 9.75 3.15
N ARG A 25 -13.05 9.87 4.24
CA ARG A 25 -14.34 10.58 4.23
C ARG A 25 -14.17 11.98 3.63
N GLY A 26 -15.08 12.39 2.74
CA GLY A 26 -15.04 13.68 2.07
C GLY A 26 -14.36 13.66 0.70
N ILE A 27 -13.84 12.51 0.24
CA ILE A 27 -13.29 12.36 -1.12
C ILE A 27 -14.36 12.50 -2.21
N GLU A 28 -15.61 12.16 -1.89
CA GLU A 28 -16.80 12.27 -2.72
C GLU A 28 -17.10 13.74 -3.10
N ASN A 29 -16.69 14.68 -2.26
CA ASN A 29 -16.82 16.12 -2.53
C ASN A 29 -15.80 16.60 -3.59
N GLY A 30 -14.90 15.72 -4.04
CA GLY A 30 -13.88 15.98 -5.03
C GLY A 30 -12.48 16.20 -4.43
N PHE A 31 -11.48 16.05 -5.29
CA PHE A 31 -10.07 16.13 -4.91
C PHE A 31 -9.21 16.72 -6.04
N HIS A 32 -8.01 17.17 -5.67
CA HIS A 32 -6.98 17.64 -6.59
C HIS A 32 -5.74 16.75 -6.49
N LEU A 33 -5.17 16.40 -7.64
CA LEU A 33 -3.88 15.74 -7.71
C LEU A 33 -2.80 16.84 -7.79
N THR A 34 -2.14 17.12 -6.67
CA THR A 34 -1.26 18.29 -6.53
C THR A 34 0.16 18.08 -7.04
N GLY A 35 0.50 16.87 -7.49
CA GLY A 35 1.80 16.54 -8.07
C GLY A 35 2.37 15.25 -7.49
N GLN A 36 3.69 15.11 -7.59
CA GLN A 36 4.44 13.98 -7.06
C GLN A 36 5.38 14.47 -5.96
N LEU A 37 5.53 13.64 -4.93
CA LEU A 37 6.58 13.81 -3.92
C LEU A 37 7.95 13.54 -4.55
N PRO A 38 9.04 13.99 -3.89
CA PRO A 38 10.38 13.55 -4.22
C PRO A 38 10.47 12.03 -4.30
N GLU A 39 11.44 11.57 -5.08
CA GLU A 39 11.76 10.17 -5.20
C GLU A 39 12.11 9.55 -3.86
N SER A 40 11.68 8.29 -3.67
CA SER A 40 11.98 7.57 -2.44
C SER A 40 13.48 7.33 -2.31
N GLN A 41 14.04 7.69 -1.16
CA GLN A 41 15.43 7.37 -0.84
C GLN A 41 15.67 5.87 -0.66
N LYS A 42 14.61 5.10 -0.33
CA LYS A 42 14.71 3.66 -0.12
C LYS A 42 14.45 2.85 -1.38
N ILE A 43 13.61 3.36 -2.29
CA ILE A 43 13.27 2.68 -3.54
C ILE A 43 13.43 3.69 -4.70
N PRO A 44 14.62 3.76 -5.31
CA PRO A 44 14.84 4.55 -6.52
C PRO A 44 13.82 4.19 -7.61
N GLY A 45 13.41 5.18 -8.39
CA GLY A 45 12.40 5.10 -9.42
C GLY A 45 10.96 5.29 -8.92
N VAL A 46 10.71 5.19 -7.60
CA VAL A 46 9.36 5.32 -7.05
C VAL A 46 9.11 6.73 -6.52
N ARG A 47 8.11 7.40 -7.12
CA ARG A 47 7.57 8.68 -6.66
C ARG A 47 6.13 8.51 -6.24
N LEU A 48 5.79 9.01 -5.06
CA LEU A 48 4.41 8.97 -4.58
C LEU A 48 3.61 10.15 -5.10
N ARG A 49 2.30 9.99 -5.28
CA ARG A 49 1.44 11.05 -5.81
C ARG A 49 0.63 11.68 -4.70
N GLN A 50 0.57 13.01 -4.65
CA GLN A 50 -0.25 13.70 -3.66
C GLN A 50 -1.67 13.90 -4.14
N LEU A 51 -2.60 13.68 -3.22
CA LEU A 51 -4.03 13.90 -3.37
C LEU A 51 -4.48 14.85 -2.26
N ARG A 52 -5.12 15.96 -2.62
CA ARG A 52 -5.65 16.94 -1.67
C ARG A 52 -7.17 17.00 -1.76
N LEU A 53 -7.84 16.84 -0.63
CA LEU A 53 -9.28 16.99 -0.52
C LEU A 53 -9.67 18.47 -0.50
N ARG A 54 -10.95 18.78 -0.72
CA ARG A 54 -11.46 20.16 -0.68
C ARG A 54 -11.32 20.83 0.68
N ASP A 55 -11.33 20.05 1.76
CA ASP A 55 -11.13 20.54 3.12
C ASP A 55 -9.64 20.81 3.47
N GLY A 56 -8.74 20.66 2.50
CA GLY A 56 -7.32 20.93 2.65
C GLY A 56 -6.49 19.73 3.12
N ARG A 57 -7.10 18.63 3.58
CA ARG A 57 -6.36 17.43 3.99
C ARG A 57 -5.59 16.84 2.80
N ALA A 58 -4.33 16.51 3.04
CA ALA A 58 -3.44 15.93 2.03
C ALA A 58 -3.15 14.46 2.34
N PHE A 59 -3.33 13.62 1.33
CA PHE A 59 -3.05 12.19 1.33
C PHE A 59 -2.03 11.87 0.25
N THR A 60 -1.44 10.68 0.36
CA THR A 60 -0.45 10.21 -0.60
C THR A 60 -0.89 8.87 -1.18
N LEU A 61 -0.95 8.81 -2.50
CA LEU A 61 -1.18 7.58 -3.25
C LEU A 61 0.15 6.85 -3.37
N ARG A 62 0.14 5.59 -2.94
CA ARG A 62 1.25 4.65 -3.09
C ARG A 62 0.80 3.51 -4.00
N PRO A 63 1.61 3.09 -4.98
CA PRO A 63 1.34 1.88 -5.73
C PRO A 63 1.18 0.67 -4.80
N SER A 64 0.27 -0.24 -5.12
CA SER A 64 -0.04 -1.41 -4.28
C SER A 64 1.11 -2.40 -4.18
N PHE A 65 1.93 -2.52 -5.23
CA PHE A 65 3.10 -3.41 -5.27
C PHE A 65 4.27 -2.94 -4.38
N VAL A 66 4.21 -1.75 -3.79
CA VAL A 66 5.26 -1.24 -2.91
C VAL A 66 4.93 -1.57 -1.46
N MET A 67 5.90 -2.14 -0.75
CA MET A 67 5.72 -2.57 0.64
C MET A 67 5.56 -1.39 1.61
N ARG A 68 5.05 -1.67 2.81
CA ARG A 68 4.88 -0.63 3.85
C ARG A 68 6.23 0.00 4.18
N TYR A 69 6.23 1.31 4.50
CA TYR A 69 7.45 2.08 4.77
C TYR A 69 8.49 2.09 3.64
N MET A 70 8.06 1.78 2.40
CA MET A 70 8.90 1.79 1.20
C MET A 70 10.13 0.88 1.37
N THR A 71 9.94 -0.33 1.92
CA THR A 71 11.05 -1.25 2.22
C THR A 71 11.44 -2.19 1.08
N GLY A 72 10.66 -2.23 0.01
CA GLY A 72 10.91 -3.02 -1.18
C GLY A 72 9.65 -3.13 -2.05
N THR A 73 9.75 -3.84 -3.17
CA THR A 73 8.60 -4.21 -4.01
C THR A 73 8.10 -5.61 -3.67
N VAL A 74 6.88 -5.94 -4.08
CA VAL A 74 6.35 -7.31 -3.98
C VAL A 74 7.26 -8.28 -4.75
N GLU A 75 7.65 -7.92 -5.98
CA GLU A 75 8.54 -8.74 -6.82
C GLU A 75 9.89 -9.04 -6.13
N GLU A 76 10.47 -8.09 -5.41
CA GLU A 76 11.71 -8.29 -4.67
C GLU A 76 11.54 -9.26 -3.48
N LEU A 77 10.41 -9.16 -2.76
CA LEU A 77 10.26 -9.76 -1.44
C LEU A 77 9.36 -11.00 -1.40
N GLU A 78 8.57 -11.27 -2.44
CA GLU A 78 7.53 -12.31 -2.41
C GLU A 78 8.09 -13.71 -2.14
N ASN A 79 9.21 -14.08 -2.77
CA ASN A 79 9.80 -15.40 -2.61
C ASN A 79 10.42 -15.59 -1.21
N ALA A 80 11.06 -14.55 -0.68
CA ALA A 80 11.59 -14.54 0.67
C ALA A 80 10.45 -14.64 1.71
N LEU A 81 9.37 -13.87 1.52
CA LEU A 81 8.19 -13.91 2.39
C LEU A 81 7.46 -15.24 2.33
N LEU A 82 7.41 -15.88 1.17
CA LEU A 82 6.86 -17.23 1.00
C LEU A 82 7.66 -18.25 1.82
N LEU A 83 9.00 -18.19 1.82
CA LEU A 83 9.80 -19.08 2.66
C LEU A 83 9.57 -18.82 4.15
N LEU A 84 9.49 -17.54 4.55
CA LEU A 84 9.19 -17.17 5.93
C LEU A 84 7.81 -17.69 6.37
N SER A 85 6.82 -17.74 5.47
CA SER A 85 5.49 -18.29 5.80
C SER A 85 5.50 -19.81 6.05
N PHE A 86 6.50 -20.54 5.54
CA PHE A 86 6.77 -21.93 5.88
C PHE A 86 7.59 -22.12 7.17
N GLY A 87 7.85 -21.05 7.93
CA GLY A 87 8.62 -21.10 9.17
C GLY A 87 10.14 -21.17 8.98
N VAL A 88 10.63 -20.85 7.77
CA VAL A 88 12.08 -20.78 7.52
C VAL A 88 12.69 -19.67 8.39
N PRO A 89 13.80 -19.93 9.11
CA PRO A 89 14.44 -18.89 9.93
C PRO A 89 14.97 -17.71 9.10
N CYS A 90 14.91 -16.50 9.67
CA CYS A 90 15.36 -15.27 8.98
C CYS A 90 16.82 -15.35 8.49
N TRP A 91 17.72 -15.99 9.25
CA TRP A 91 19.13 -16.13 8.84
C TRP A 91 19.30 -16.93 7.53
N VAL A 92 18.41 -17.89 7.26
CA VAL A 92 18.43 -18.66 6.00
C VAL A 92 18.03 -17.76 4.84
N VAL A 93 16.98 -16.97 5.03
CA VAL A 93 16.49 -16.00 4.03
C VAL A 93 17.54 -14.93 3.78
N THR A 94 18.20 -14.43 4.82
CA THR A 94 19.34 -13.51 4.70
C THR A 94 20.44 -14.09 3.83
N ARG A 95 20.75 -15.39 3.98
CA ARG A 95 21.78 -16.06 3.18
C ARG A 95 21.41 -16.18 1.70
N ILE A 96 20.13 -16.32 1.37
CA ILE A 96 19.64 -16.54 -0.01
C ILE A 96 19.34 -15.21 -0.72
N PHE A 97 18.68 -14.27 -0.04
CA PHE A 97 18.14 -13.03 -0.61
C PHE A 97 18.87 -11.77 -0.15
N GLY A 98 19.87 -11.89 0.73
CA GLY A 98 20.60 -10.75 1.28
C GLY A 98 19.83 -10.01 2.37
N HIS A 99 20.04 -8.70 2.47
CA HIS A 99 19.59 -7.87 3.60
C HIS A 99 20.13 -8.39 4.95
N ASN A 100 19.45 -8.08 6.06
CA ASN A 100 19.82 -8.58 7.39
C ASN A 100 18.62 -9.24 8.07
N ASP A 101 18.88 -10.07 9.09
CA ASP A 101 17.83 -10.84 9.78
C ASP A 101 16.70 -9.95 10.32
N MET A 102 17.06 -8.78 10.86
CA MET A 102 16.10 -7.81 11.39
C MET A 102 15.25 -7.12 10.31
N PHE A 103 15.76 -7.01 9.08
CA PHE A 103 14.98 -6.54 7.94
C PHE A 103 13.85 -7.54 7.66
N TRP A 104 14.16 -8.82 7.51
CA TRP A 104 13.17 -9.88 7.26
C TRP A 104 12.15 -10.01 8.38
N TYR A 105 12.60 -9.99 9.64
CA TYR A 105 11.72 -9.97 10.80
C TYR A 105 10.70 -8.82 10.73
N ARG A 106 11.15 -7.60 10.40
CA ARG A 106 10.26 -6.43 10.27
C ARG A 106 9.29 -6.53 9.10
N GLN A 107 9.66 -7.20 8.01
CA GLN A 107 8.77 -7.40 6.87
C GLN A 107 7.59 -8.30 7.26
N VAL A 108 7.84 -9.42 7.94
CA VAL A 108 6.80 -10.33 8.42
C VAL A 108 5.90 -9.64 9.45
N GLU A 109 6.49 -9.03 10.48
CA GLU A 109 5.76 -8.25 11.49
C GLU A 109 4.91 -7.13 10.86
N GLY A 110 5.42 -6.51 9.80
CA GLY A 110 4.73 -5.46 9.05
C GLY A 110 3.43 -5.93 8.40
N LEU A 111 3.37 -7.19 7.96
CA LEU A 111 2.17 -7.79 7.35
C LEU A 111 1.09 -8.05 8.40
N GLY A 112 1.48 -8.56 9.57
CA GLY A 112 0.55 -8.87 10.68
C GLY A 112 -0.08 -7.66 11.36
N ARG A 113 0.47 -6.45 11.17
CA ARG A 113 -0.06 -5.21 11.76
C ARG A 113 -1.40 -4.76 11.20
N ASN A 114 -1.78 -5.22 10.00
CA ASN A 114 -3.08 -4.87 9.45
C ASN A 114 -4.12 -5.81 10.06
N SER A 115 -5.02 -5.27 10.89
CA SER A 115 -6.09 -6.05 11.52
C SER A 115 -7.04 -6.60 10.45
N ILE A 116 -7.03 -7.91 10.25
CA ILE A 116 -8.00 -8.61 9.39
C ILE A 116 -9.38 -8.64 10.06
N VAL A 117 -9.42 -8.73 11.39
CA VAL A 117 -10.66 -8.89 12.19
C VAL A 117 -11.48 -7.60 12.26
N GLY A 118 -10.85 -6.43 12.18
CA GLY A 118 -11.54 -5.13 12.15
C GLY A 118 -12.18 -4.77 10.80
N THR A 119 -12.06 -5.63 9.79
CA THR A 119 -12.40 -5.35 8.38
C THR A 119 -13.34 -6.36 7.73
N THR A 120 -13.86 -7.35 8.46
CA THR A 120 -14.61 -8.48 7.86
C THR A 120 -15.99 -8.10 7.33
N VAL A 121 -16.57 -6.99 7.77
CA VAL A 121 -17.92 -6.59 7.34
C VAL A 121 -17.85 -5.35 6.47
N ARG A 122 -17.74 -5.58 5.15
CA ARG A 122 -17.80 -4.53 4.14
C ARG A 122 -19.20 -3.92 4.05
N ASP A 123 -20.22 -4.76 4.21
CA ASP A 123 -21.63 -4.40 4.15
C ASP A 123 -22.36 -5.15 5.27
N PRO A 124 -22.70 -4.46 6.39
CA PRO A 124 -23.40 -5.08 7.51
C PRO A 124 -24.74 -5.71 7.12
N GLU A 125 -25.39 -5.20 6.07
CA GLU A 125 -26.67 -5.72 5.60
C GLU A 125 -26.54 -7.06 4.87
N ARG A 126 -25.31 -7.51 4.57
CA ARG A 126 -25.03 -8.81 3.94
C ARG A 126 -24.61 -9.89 4.93
N LEU A 127 -24.66 -9.60 6.23
CA LEU A 127 -24.43 -10.62 7.24
C LEU A 127 -25.60 -11.61 7.26
N PRO A 128 -25.36 -12.93 7.27
CA PRO A 128 -26.42 -13.90 7.50
C PRO A 128 -27.02 -13.71 8.90
N GLU A 129 -28.32 -13.93 9.04
CA GLU A 129 -29.04 -13.97 10.34
C GLU A 129 -28.57 -15.09 11.25
#